data_AF-A0A4Q5SR16-F1
#
_entry.id   AF-A0A4Q5SR16-F1
#
_cell.length_a   1.000
_cell.length_b   1.000
_cell.length_c   1.000
_cell.angle_alpha   90.00
_cell.angle_beta   90.00
_cell.angle_gamma   90.00
#
_symmetry.space_group_name_H-M   'P 1'
#
loop_
_entity.id
_entity.type
_entity.pdbx_description
1 polymer ?
#
loop_
_entity_poly.entity_id
_entity_poly.type
_entity_poly.pdbx_seq_one_letter_code
_entity_poly.pdbx_strand_id
1 'polypeptide(L)'
;MITCTLQTRWTLKEKRCAYCGKEFNHHVIPTIDHLIPQSKGGAKTAANKRLCCRACNTQKKALLPHDFLSFLQAEYDRATKAATARNLLEKIAHTRIVVEYVNSAGAKVFRTEADYLWFKRRYLKREP
;
A
#
# COMPACT_ATOMS: atom_id res chain seq x y z
N MET A 1 -4.35 -7.86 -25.73
CA MET A 1 -5.19 -6.76 -25.23
C MET A 1 -5.89 -7.25 -23.96
N ILE A 2 -5.30 -7.02 -22.78
CA ILE A 2 -5.97 -7.33 -21.51
C ILE A 2 -6.87 -6.13 -21.21
N THR A 3 -8.18 -6.35 -21.29
CA THR A 3 -9.22 -5.34 -21.15
C THR A 3 -9.17 -4.67 -19.77
N CYS A 4 -8.92 -3.36 -19.79
CA CYS A 4 -9.72 -2.33 -19.11
C CYS A 4 -10.73 -2.84 -18.06
N THR A 5 -10.49 -2.52 -16.79
CA THR A 5 -11.39 -1.90 -15.79
C THR A 5 -11.01 -2.33 -14.38
N LEU A 6 -9.86 -1.86 -13.86
CA LEU A 6 -9.68 -1.76 -12.41
C LEU A 6 -9.64 -0.29 -12.02
N GLN A 7 -10.71 0.43 -12.35
CA GLN A 7 -11.22 1.42 -11.40
C GLN A 7 -11.83 0.62 -10.23
N THR A 8 -11.00 -0.13 -9.50
CA THR A 8 -11.41 -0.69 -8.22
C THR A 8 -11.76 0.52 -7.37
N ARG A 9 -13.05 0.67 -7.06
CA ARG A 9 -13.51 1.75 -6.19
C ARG A 9 -13.03 1.37 -4.79
N TRP A 10 -11.79 1.75 -4.47
CA TRP A 10 -11.14 1.44 -3.21
C TRP A 10 -11.91 2.12 -2.07
N THR A 11 -12.71 1.33 -1.37
CA THR A 11 -13.57 1.84 -0.29
C THR A 11 -13.21 1.15 1.02
N LEU A 12 -13.52 1.81 2.15
CA LEU A 12 -13.46 1.20 3.48
C LEU A 12 -14.54 0.11 3.68
N LYS A 13 -15.23 -0.32 2.62
CA LYS A 13 -16.19 -1.43 2.61
C LYS A 13 -15.60 -2.73 2.07
N GLU A 14 -14.34 -2.72 1.64
CA GLU A 14 -13.67 -3.93 1.17
C GLU A 14 -13.54 -4.96 2.29
N LYS A 15 -13.87 -6.20 1.98
CA LYS A 15 -13.80 -7.33 2.93
C LYS A 15 -12.43 -7.99 2.95
N ARG A 16 -11.40 -7.34 2.39
CA ARG A 16 -10.06 -7.91 2.20
C ARG A 16 -8.97 -6.92 2.60
N CYS A 17 -7.81 -7.46 2.98
CA CYS A 17 -6.64 -6.66 3.32
C CYS A 17 -6.01 -6.01 2.08
N ALA A 18 -5.79 -4.69 2.12
CA ALA A 18 -5.15 -3.94 1.04
C ALA A 18 -3.74 -4.43 0.65
N TYR A 19 -3.04 -5.16 1.53
CA TYR A 19 -1.67 -5.62 1.27
C TYR A 19 -1.59 -7.10 0.95
N CYS A 20 -2.20 -7.99 1.74
CA CYS A 20 -2.08 -9.43 1.50
C CYS A 20 -3.28 -10.03 0.76
N GLY A 21 -4.32 -9.26 0.46
CA GLY A 21 -5.53 -9.74 -0.23
C GLY A 21 -6.40 -10.70 0.58
N LYS A 22 -5.97 -11.16 1.75
CA LYS A 22 -6.74 -12.08 2.59
C LYS A 22 -8.06 -11.46 3.04
N GLU A 23 -9.11 -12.26 3.00
CA GLU A 23 -10.43 -11.85 3.50
C GLU A 23 -10.42 -11.70 5.02
N PHE A 24 -11.15 -10.70 5.50
CA PHE A 24 -11.32 -10.48 6.94
C PHE A 24 -12.26 -11.52 7.53
N ASN A 25 -11.86 -12.10 8.65
CA ASN A 25 -12.61 -13.08 9.41
C ASN A 25 -12.10 -13.08 10.87
N HIS A 26 -12.55 -14.03 11.69
CA HIS A 26 -12.15 -14.14 13.09
C HIS A 26 -10.62 -14.27 13.30
N HIS A 27 -9.88 -14.77 12.32
CA HIS A 27 -8.41 -14.91 12.35
C HIS A 27 -7.68 -13.76 11.64
N VAL A 28 -8.33 -13.09 10.69
CA VAL A 28 -7.77 -11.97 9.93
C VAL A 28 -8.47 -10.68 10.35
N ILE A 29 -8.01 -10.13 11.47
CA ILE A 29 -8.63 -8.96 12.11
C ILE A 29 -8.33 -7.69 11.30
N PRO A 30 -9.36 -6.95 10.84
CA PRO A 30 -9.19 -5.70 10.12
C PRO A 30 -8.72 -4.57 11.04
N THR A 31 -7.88 -3.70 10.48
CA THR A 31 -7.40 -2.45 11.08
C THR A 31 -7.39 -1.36 10.00
N ILE A 32 -7.26 -0.10 10.40
CA ILE A 32 -7.14 1.03 9.47
C ILE A 32 -5.67 1.45 9.39
N ASP A 33 -5.09 1.41 8.20
CA ASP A 33 -3.75 1.96 7.92
C ASP A 33 -3.85 3.31 7.20
N HIS A 34 -2.89 4.18 7.49
CA HIS A 34 -2.64 5.39 6.70
C HIS A 34 -1.59 5.05 5.63
N LEU A 35 -2.00 5.07 4.36
CA LEU A 35 -1.13 4.72 3.23
C LEU A 35 0.16 5.52 3.28
N ILE A 36 0.04 6.83 3.41
CA ILE A 36 1.10 7.74 3.85
C ILE A 36 1.01 7.90 5.37
N PRO A 37 2.04 7.49 6.14
CA PRO A 37 2.06 7.66 7.59
C PRO A 37 1.90 9.13 8.01
N GLN A 38 1.22 9.38 9.12
CA GLN A 38 1.02 10.74 9.65
C GLN A 38 2.34 11.44 10.00
N SER A 39 3.36 10.67 10.42
CA SER A 39 4.72 11.15 10.68
C SER A 39 5.49 11.56 9.42
N LYS A 40 4.97 11.24 8.22
CA LYS A 40 5.56 11.55 6.91
C LYS A 40 4.65 12.46 6.06
N GLY A 41 3.82 13.28 6.71
CA GLY A 41 2.95 14.24 6.02
C GLY A 41 1.63 13.66 5.50
N GLY A 42 1.26 12.43 5.89
CA GLY A 42 -0.02 11.84 5.49
C GLY A 42 -1.23 12.57 6.07
N ALA A 43 -2.27 12.75 5.25
CA ALA A 43 -3.54 13.34 5.66
C ALA A 43 -4.41 12.35 6.46
N LYS A 44 -5.33 12.87 7.28
CA LYS A 44 -6.34 12.07 8.00
C LYS A 44 -7.60 11.80 7.15
N THR A 45 -7.52 11.92 5.82
CA THR A 45 -8.64 11.80 4.88
C THR A 45 -8.96 10.33 4.57
N ALA A 46 -10.17 10.06 4.09
CA ALA A 46 -10.56 8.73 3.60
C ALA A 46 -9.71 8.29 2.38
N ALA A 47 -9.19 9.24 1.60
CA ALA A 47 -8.29 8.97 0.49
C ALA A 47 -6.96 8.33 0.94
N ASN A 48 -6.48 8.66 2.14
CA ASN A 48 -5.23 8.12 2.71
C ASN A 48 -5.46 6.90 3.61
N LYS A 49 -6.70 6.44 3.83
CA LYS A 49 -7.01 5.34 4.74
C LYS A 49 -7.42 4.08 3.99
N ARG A 50 -6.92 2.92 4.42
CA ARG A 50 -7.34 1.61 3.91
C ARG A 50 -7.51 0.59 5.01
N LEU A 51 -8.37 -0.39 4.76
CA LEU A 51 -8.46 -1.57 5.61
C LEU A 51 -7.28 -2.50 5.33
N CYS A 52 -6.61 -2.94 6.38
CA CYS A 52 -5.58 -3.97 6.29
C CYS A 52 -5.59 -4.83 7.55
N CYS A 53 -5.09 -6.06 7.46
CA CYS A 53 -5.01 -6.91 8.63
C CYS A 53 -3.91 -6.43 9.59
N ARG A 54 -4.07 -6.72 10.89
CA ARG A 54 -3.10 -6.35 11.94
C ARG A 54 -1.66 -6.74 11.57
N ALA A 55 -1.45 -7.96 11.05
CA ALA A 55 -0.12 -8.44 10.66
C ALA A 55 0.54 -7.57 9.57
N CYS A 56 -0.22 -7.16 8.55
CA CYS A 56 0.31 -6.28 7.51
C CYS A 56 0.57 -4.87 8.04
N ASN A 57 -0.35 -4.33 8.85
CA ASN A 57 -0.20 -3.02 9.46
C ASN A 57 1.07 -2.93 10.31
N THR A 58 1.29 -3.94 11.18
CA THR A 58 2.48 -4.05 12.02
C THR A 58 3.77 -4.25 11.21
N GLN A 59 3.72 -4.95 10.07
CA GLN A 59 4.90 -5.11 9.22
C GLN A 59 5.25 -3.83 8.46
N LYS A 60 4.24 -3.12 7.93
CA LYS A 60 4.42 -1.85 7.20
C LYS A 60 4.96 -0.74 8.11
N LYS A 61 4.48 -0.65 9.36
CA LYS A 61 4.89 0.40 10.32
C LYS A 61 4.74 1.80 9.69
N ALA A 62 5.76 2.64 9.84
CA ALA A 62 5.85 3.97 9.24
C ALA A 62 6.56 3.98 7.86
N LEU A 63 6.64 2.83 7.18
CA LEU A 63 7.16 2.80 5.80
C LEU A 63 6.17 3.46 4.85
N LEU A 64 6.70 4.17 3.85
CA LEU A 64 5.88 4.62 2.72
C LEU A 64 5.56 3.40 1.85
N PRO A 65 4.48 3.41 1.05
CA PRO A 65 4.11 2.26 0.24
C PRO A 65 5.23 1.78 -0.70
N HIS A 66 6.04 2.72 -1.21
CA HIS A 66 7.21 2.43 -2.06
C HIS A 66 8.31 1.72 -1.27
N ASP A 67 8.67 2.25 -0.10
CA ASP A 67 9.67 1.62 0.78
C ASP A 67 9.20 0.23 1.23
N PHE A 68 7.91 0.07 1.51
CA PHE A 68 7.33 -1.21 1.92
C PHE A 68 7.35 -2.23 0.77
N LEU A 69 7.06 -1.80 -0.46
CA LEU A 69 7.18 -2.64 -1.64
C LEU A 69 8.62 -3.12 -1.84
N SER A 70 9.60 -2.23 -1.76
CA SER A 70 11.02 -2.60 -1.85
C SER A 70 11.43 -3.57 -0.74
N PHE A 71 10.94 -3.36 0.49
CA PHE A 71 11.15 -4.28 1.60
C PHE A 71 10.58 -5.67 1.29
N LEU A 72 9.35 -5.77 0.78
CA LEU A 72 8.73 -7.05 0.43
C LEU A 72 9.48 -7.76 -0.71
N GLN A 73 10.00 -7.01 -1.68
CA GLN A 73 10.81 -7.58 -2.76
C GLN A 73 12.10 -8.20 -2.20
N ALA A 74 12.80 -7.49 -1.31
CA ALA A 74 14.00 -8.02 -0.66
C ALA A 74 13.71 -9.24 0.25
N GLU A 75 12.54 -9.29 0.89
CA GLU A 75 12.09 -10.49 1.62
C GLU A 75 11.83 -11.67 0.68
N TYR A 76 11.24 -11.40 -0.49
CA TYR A 76 10.97 -12.42 -1.51
C TYR A 76 12.28 -12.99 -2.08
N ASP A 77 13.24 -12.14 -2.40
CA ASP A 77 14.54 -12.56 -2.97
C ASP A 77 15.32 -13.45 -1.98
N ARG A 78 15.07 -13.32 -0.67
CA ARG A 78 15.67 -14.14 0.40
C ARG A 78 14.83 -15.36 0.78
N ALA A 79 13.64 -15.54 0.22
CA ALA A 79 12.73 -16.60 0.63
C ALA A 79 13.19 -17.97 0.12
N THR A 80 13.45 -18.90 1.04
CA THR A 80 13.85 -20.28 0.71
C THR A 80 12.66 -21.23 0.55
N LYS A 81 11.53 -20.94 1.21
CA LYS A 81 10.33 -21.78 1.20
C LYS A 81 9.33 -21.32 0.14
N ALA A 82 8.93 -22.23 -0.75
CA ALA A 82 7.97 -21.95 -1.82
C ALA A 82 6.63 -21.35 -1.32
N ALA A 83 6.09 -21.87 -0.21
CA ALA A 83 4.85 -21.33 0.36
C ALA A 83 5.00 -19.88 0.85
N THR A 84 6.14 -19.54 1.44
CA THR A 84 6.47 -18.17 1.85
C THR A 84 6.61 -17.27 0.63
N ALA A 85 7.32 -17.73 -0.40
CA ALA A 85 7.50 -17.00 -1.65
C ALA A 85 6.14 -16.67 -2.31
N ARG A 86 5.21 -17.63 -2.39
CA ARG A 86 3.85 -17.39 -2.92
C ARG A 86 3.09 -16.31 -2.13
N ASN A 87 3.08 -16.41 -0.80
CA ASN A 87 2.43 -15.41 0.05
C ASN A 87 3.05 -14.01 -0.13
N LEU A 88 4.37 -13.93 -0.32
CA LEU A 88 5.07 -12.67 -0.59
C LEU A 88 4.72 -12.12 -1.96
N LEU A 89 4.63 -12.95 -3.01
CA LEU A 89 4.22 -12.52 -4.35
C LEU A 89 2.83 -11.89 -4.36
N GLU A 90 1.84 -12.54 -3.73
CA GLU A 90 0.50 -11.95 -3.60
C GLU A 90 0.54 -10.62 -2.85
N LYS A 91 1.40 -10.53 -1.81
CA LYS A 91 1.54 -9.31 -1.04
C LYS A 91 2.21 -8.18 -1.83
N ILE A 92 3.23 -8.50 -2.60
CA ILE A 92 3.91 -7.59 -3.52
C ILE A 92 2.91 -7.09 -4.56
N ALA A 93 2.13 -7.99 -5.17
CA ALA A 93 1.14 -7.64 -6.19
C ALA A 93 0.12 -6.61 -5.67
N HIS A 94 -0.53 -6.85 -4.53
CA HIS A 94 -1.48 -5.86 -3.99
C HIS A 94 -0.80 -4.58 -3.50
N THR A 95 0.41 -4.67 -2.94
CA THR A 95 1.17 -3.48 -2.53
C THR A 95 1.54 -2.60 -3.73
N ARG A 96 1.78 -3.18 -4.93
CA ARG A 96 1.94 -2.41 -6.17
C ARG A 96 0.68 -1.62 -6.52
N ILE A 97 -0.50 -2.21 -6.37
CA ILE A 97 -1.76 -1.49 -6.63
C ILE A 97 -1.94 -0.33 -5.62
N VAL A 98 -1.54 -0.52 -4.37
CA VAL A 98 -1.52 0.57 -3.37
C VAL A 98 -0.56 1.69 -3.77
N VAL A 99 0.64 1.35 -4.26
CA VAL A 99 1.62 2.32 -4.77
C VAL A 99 1.06 3.09 -5.97
N GLU A 100 0.49 2.40 -6.94
CA GLU A 100 -0.15 3.00 -8.13
C GLU A 100 -1.29 3.92 -7.73
N TYR A 101 -2.13 3.50 -6.78
CA TYR A 101 -3.18 4.35 -6.23
C TYR A 101 -2.62 5.63 -5.61
N VAL A 102 -1.60 5.54 -4.75
CA VAL A 102 -0.98 6.72 -4.12
C VAL A 102 -0.39 7.67 -5.18
N ASN A 103 0.24 7.12 -6.20
CA ASN A 103 0.83 7.90 -7.29
C ASN A 103 -0.25 8.64 -8.09
N SER A 104 -1.37 7.97 -8.37
CA SER A 104 -2.53 8.57 -9.05
C SER A 104 -3.30 9.57 -8.19
N ALA A 105 -3.42 9.33 -6.89
CA ALA A 105 -4.15 10.19 -5.96
C ALA A 105 -3.42 11.51 -5.67
N GLY A 106 -2.09 11.52 -5.78
CA GLY A 106 -1.25 12.70 -5.66
C GLY A 106 -1.45 13.45 -4.34
N ALA A 107 -1.60 14.77 -4.40
CA ALA A 107 -1.74 15.63 -3.22
C ALA A 107 -2.90 15.25 -2.27
N LYS A 108 -3.93 14.53 -2.74
CA LYS A 108 -5.13 14.18 -1.94
C LYS A 108 -4.84 13.30 -0.71
N VAL A 109 -3.73 12.57 -0.73
CA VAL A 109 -3.32 11.70 0.41
C VAL A 109 -2.36 12.40 1.39
N PHE A 110 -1.90 13.61 1.06
CA PHE A 110 -0.96 14.41 1.84
C PHE A 110 -1.67 15.55 2.57
N ARG A 111 -1.10 15.97 3.70
CA ARG A 111 -1.63 17.06 4.52
C ARG A 111 -1.37 18.43 3.90
N THR A 112 -0.19 18.60 3.32
CA THR A 112 0.24 19.85 2.71
C THR A 112 0.84 19.61 1.33
N GLU A 113 0.87 20.66 0.50
CA GLU A 113 1.53 20.60 -0.80
C GLU A 113 3.04 20.34 -0.66
N ALA A 114 3.68 20.89 0.39
CA ALA A 114 5.10 20.66 0.65
C ALA A 114 5.43 19.18 0.90
N ASP A 115 4.58 18.47 1.66
CA ASP A 115 4.70 17.03 1.90
C ASP A 115 4.59 16.24 0.58
N TYR A 116 3.61 16.60 -0.26
CA TYR A 116 3.44 15.98 -1.58
C TYR A 116 4.63 16.24 -2.50
N LEU A 117 5.14 17.48 -2.55
CA LEU A 117 6.29 17.83 -3.38
C LEU A 117 7.57 17.10 -2.93
N TRP A 118 7.78 16.93 -1.62
CA TRP A 118 8.87 16.10 -1.11
C TRP A 118 8.74 14.65 -1.58
N PHE A 119 7.54 14.07 -1.45
CA PHE A 119 7.25 12.72 -1.90
C PHE A 119 7.48 12.58 -3.42
N LYS A 120 6.95 13.52 -4.21
CA LYS A 120 7.09 13.56 -5.66
C LYS A 120 8.56 13.57 -6.06
N ARG A 121 9.39 14.44 -5.49
CA ARG A 121 10.84 14.49 -5.78
C ARG A 121 11.55 13.17 -5.49
N ARG A 122 11.11 12.43 -4.46
CA ARG A 122 11.74 11.18 -4.05
C ARG A 122 11.32 9.98 -4.89
N TYR A 123 10.03 9.85 -5.24
CA TYR A 123 9.48 8.63 -5.84
C TYR A 123 8.97 8.79 -7.26
N LEU A 124 8.49 9.99 -7.61
CA LEU A 124 7.97 10.31 -8.93
C LEU A 124 9.02 11.15 -9.65
N LYS A 125 10.04 10.49 -10.21
CA LYS A 125 11.01 11.17 -11.07
C LYS A 125 10.26 11.97 -12.14
N ARG A 126 10.69 13.20 -12.42
CA ARG A 126 10.27 13.89 -13.65
C ARG A 126 10.74 13.00 -14.80
N GLU A 127 9.83 12.54 -15.66
CA GLU A 127 10.28 12.08 -16.98
C GLU A 127 11.06 13.24 -17.63
N PRO A 128 12.19 12.94 -18.30
CA PRO A 128 13.02 13.96 -18.95
C PRO A 128 12.21 14.83 -19.93
#